data_AF-A0A945TH34-F1
#
_entry.id   AF-A0A945TH34-F1
#
_cell.length_a   1.000
_cell.length_b   1.000
_cell.length_c   1.000
_cell.angle_alpha   90.00
_cell.angle_beta   90.00
_cell.angle_gamma   90.00
#
_symmetry.space_group_name_H-M   'P 1'
#
loop_
_entity.id
_entity.type
_entity.pdbx_description
1 polymer ?
#
loop_
_entity_poly.entity_id
_entity_poly.type
_entity_poly.pdbx_seq_one_letter_code
_entity_poly.pdbx_strand_id
1 'polypeptide(L)'
;KAVQLVTLSPWIAGQLEAYPILLYELTDRALREVAVARLELEGKLREVMRVVDAGDLESQMDTLRQFKLSATVKIAAMELLDKLSIMQASDGLTALAETILETSLDIAWGYLENRHGRPTDESGNPMHSRLAIIAYGKAGGLELAYGSDLDLVFLCPSYIQGNTDGRSIINNNVFYVRFGQRIIHILTSFTRFGILYSADMRLRPQGSKGPLVATIGAFERYQESEAWTWEHQALIRARFVAGDVTLGEAFNTVRRNLIERERDLDQLLQDVCSMRQRMRDHLGTPVAGQLENGSEILGKFDLKHDTGAIVDIEFMVQYGVLARASRHGGLGSWTDVMRLLDELESTGLMTESEVEALQRAYLAFRAAVHHGWLGLDTDFERLQHYRQEVHRIWLARMGAGDYKNN
;
A
#
# COMPACT_ATOMS: atom_id res chain seq x y z
N LYS A 1 -5.16 -31.92 -4.19
CA LYS A 1 -4.60 -30.56 -4.33
C LYS A 1 -3.61 -30.17 -3.24
N ALA A 2 -3.89 -30.38 -1.96
CA ALA A 2 -2.95 -30.04 -0.87
C ALA A 2 -1.51 -30.58 -1.10
N VAL A 3 -1.35 -31.88 -1.42
CA VAL A 3 -0.03 -32.47 -1.72
C VAL A 3 0.67 -31.78 -2.91
N GLN A 4 -0.09 -31.48 -3.97
CA GLN A 4 0.44 -30.75 -5.14
C GLN A 4 0.94 -29.36 -4.74
N LEU A 5 0.14 -28.58 -4.00
CA LEU A 5 0.50 -27.23 -3.57
C LEU A 5 1.73 -27.18 -2.66
N VAL A 6 1.83 -28.13 -1.72
CA VAL A 6 3.01 -28.27 -0.84
C VAL A 6 4.26 -28.64 -1.65
N THR A 7 4.10 -29.41 -2.73
CA THR A 7 5.21 -29.75 -3.63
C THR A 7 5.61 -28.56 -4.50
N LEU A 8 4.66 -27.73 -4.91
CA LEU A 8 4.89 -26.57 -5.78
C LEU A 8 5.50 -25.37 -5.05
N SER A 9 5.22 -25.20 -3.76
CA SER A 9 5.63 -24.00 -3.02
C SER A 9 6.19 -24.35 -1.63
N PRO A 10 7.50 -24.15 -1.39
CA PRO A 10 8.07 -24.31 -0.06
C PRO A 10 7.48 -23.30 0.93
N TRP A 11 7.00 -22.15 0.45
CA TRP A 11 6.30 -21.18 1.29
C TRP A 11 4.98 -21.74 1.84
N ILE A 12 4.14 -22.37 1.00
CA ILE A 12 2.92 -23.04 1.48
C ILE A 12 3.26 -24.15 2.47
N ALA A 13 4.31 -24.95 2.19
CA ALA A 13 4.76 -25.99 3.12
C ALA A 13 5.10 -25.41 4.50
N GLY A 14 5.88 -24.32 4.55
CA GLY A 14 6.23 -23.63 5.78
C GLY A 14 5.03 -23.03 6.52
N GLN A 15 4.04 -22.50 5.79
CA GLN A 15 2.79 -22.01 6.40
C GLN A 15 2.00 -23.13 7.08
N LEU A 16 1.91 -24.31 6.46
CA LEU A 16 1.21 -25.47 7.06
C LEU A 16 1.97 -26.05 8.26
N GLU A 17 3.29 -26.06 8.22
CA GLU A 17 4.14 -26.49 9.33
C GLU A 17 3.94 -25.57 10.55
N ALA A 18 3.97 -24.26 10.32
CA ALA A 18 3.73 -23.27 11.38
C ALA A 18 2.27 -23.27 11.87
N TYR A 19 1.31 -23.45 10.96
CA TYR A 19 -0.12 -23.32 11.23
C TYR A 19 -0.93 -24.47 10.62
N PRO A 20 -0.99 -25.65 11.28
CA PRO A 20 -1.69 -26.83 10.76
C PRO A 20 -3.19 -26.61 10.49
N ILE A 21 -3.81 -25.61 11.15
CA ILE A 21 -5.21 -25.22 10.92
C ILE A 21 -5.49 -24.83 9.45
N LEU A 22 -4.46 -24.41 8.72
CA LEU A 22 -4.56 -24.01 7.31
C LEU A 22 -4.75 -25.20 6.36
N LEU A 23 -4.64 -26.45 6.82
CA LEU A 23 -4.82 -27.64 5.97
C LEU A 23 -6.21 -27.68 5.31
N TYR A 24 -7.25 -27.22 6.00
CA TYR A 24 -8.60 -27.15 5.43
C TYR A 24 -8.68 -26.21 4.21
N GLU A 25 -7.90 -25.14 4.21
CA GLU A 25 -7.91 -24.12 3.17
C GLU A 25 -7.36 -24.63 1.83
N LEU A 26 -6.62 -25.73 1.83
CA LEU A 26 -6.07 -26.37 0.64
C LEU A 26 -6.97 -27.47 0.06
N THR A 27 -8.17 -27.66 0.63
CA THR A 27 -9.15 -28.62 0.11
C THR A 27 -9.83 -28.09 -1.14
N ASP A 28 -10.31 -28.99 -2.00
CA ASP A 28 -11.06 -28.61 -3.20
C ASP A 28 -12.31 -27.78 -2.91
N ARG A 29 -12.91 -28.00 -1.74
CA ARG A 29 -14.07 -27.24 -1.28
C ARG A 29 -13.67 -25.80 -0.95
N ALA A 30 -12.67 -25.62 -0.08
CA ALA A 30 -12.23 -24.29 0.33
C ALA A 30 -11.71 -23.47 -0.86
N LEU A 31 -10.98 -24.10 -1.79
CA LEU A 31 -10.46 -23.42 -2.99
C LEU A 31 -11.53 -23.02 -4.01
N ARG A 32 -12.76 -23.58 -3.94
CA ARG A 32 -13.89 -23.09 -4.74
C ARG A 32 -14.56 -21.86 -4.15
N GLU A 33 -14.30 -21.58 -2.88
CA GLU A 33 -14.90 -20.50 -2.12
C GLU A 33 -13.89 -19.36 -1.88
N VAL A 34 -12.82 -19.25 -2.69
CA VAL A 34 -11.83 -18.17 -2.52
C VAL A 34 -12.49 -16.83 -2.79
N ALA A 35 -12.39 -15.94 -1.81
CA ALA A 35 -12.84 -14.56 -1.91
C ALA A 35 -11.63 -13.68 -2.20
N VAL A 36 -11.66 -12.96 -3.32
CA VAL A 36 -10.68 -11.92 -3.67
C VAL A 36 -11.32 -10.53 -3.72
N ALA A 37 -12.64 -10.46 -3.85
CA ALA A 37 -13.37 -9.21 -3.81
C ALA A 37 -13.52 -8.72 -2.36
N ARG A 38 -13.32 -7.42 -2.15
CA ARG A 38 -13.43 -6.77 -0.84
C ARG A 38 -14.76 -7.08 -0.15
N LEU A 39 -15.88 -6.96 -0.84
CA LEU A 39 -17.22 -7.20 -0.27
C LEU A 39 -17.39 -8.62 0.28
N GLU A 40 -16.82 -9.62 -0.40
CA GLU A 40 -16.87 -11.02 0.04
C GLU A 40 -15.98 -11.26 1.27
N LEU A 41 -14.77 -10.68 1.27
CA LEU A 41 -13.85 -10.72 2.40
C LEU A 41 -14.45 -10.05 3.65
N GLU A 42 -15.05 -8.88 3.49
CA GLU A 42 -15.77 -8.17 4.56
C GLU A 42 -16.93 -9.00 5.11
N GLY A 43 -17.72 -9.64 4.23
CA GLY A 43 -18.81 -10.52 4.63
C GLY A 43 -18.33 -11.68 5.49
N LYS A 44 -17.27 -12.37 5.06
CA LYS A 44 -16.69 -13.50 5.78
C LYS A 44 -16.05 -13.09 7.10
N LEU A 45 -15.28 -11.99 7.11
CA LEU A 45 -14.66 -11.53 8.34
C LEU A 45 -15.73 -11.12 9.36
N ARG A 46 -16.79 -10.44 8.92
CA ARG A 46 -17.92 -10.06 9.79
C ARG A 46 -18.61 -11.29 10.40
N GLU A 47 -18.75 -12.37 9.65
CA GLU A 47 -19.31 -13.63 10.17
C GLU A 47 -18.44 -14.24 11.27
N VAL A 48 -17.13 -14.34 11.03
CA VAL A 48 -16.19 -14.89 12.01
C VAL A 48 -16.08 -14.00 13.26
N MET A 49 -16.07 -12.68 13.09
CA MET A 49 -16.00 -11.75 14.22
C MET A 49 -17.27 -11.73 15.09
N ARG A 50 -18.42 -12.17 14.58
CA ARG A 50 -19.70 -12.15 15.32
C ARG A 50 -19.68 -13.03 16.58
N VAL A 51 -18.89 -14.11 16.57
CA VAL A 51 -18.81 -15.05 17.69
C VAL A 51 -17.70 -14.71 18.68
N VAL A 52 -16.94 -13.63 18.43
CA VAL A 52 -15.86 -13.16 19.30
C VAL A 52 -16.41 -12.10 20.25
N ASP A 53 -16.09 -12.21 21.53
CA ASP A 53 -16.47 -11.20 22.52
C ASP A 53 -15.82 -9.85 22.18
N ALA A 54 -16.64 -8.79 22.10
CA ALA A 54 -16.18 -7.43 21.85
C ALA A 54 -15.32 -6.87 22.99
N GLY A 55 -15.40 -7.43 24.19
CA GLY A 55 -14.55 -7.09 25.33
C GLY A 55 -13.19 -7.78 25.34
N ASP A 56 -12.99 -8.81 24.51
CA ASP A 56 -11.77 -9.62 24.47
C ASP A 56 -10.89 -9.25 23.27
N LEU A 57 -10.03 -8.25 23.49
CA LEU A 57 -9.10 -7.76 22.48
C LEU A 57 -8.15 -8.84 21.98
N GLU A 58 -7.70 -9.76 22.84
CA GLU A 58 -6.77 -10.82 22.45
C GLU A 58 -7.43 -11.78 21.46
N SER A 59 -8.66 -12.23 21.75
CA SER A 59 -9.43 -13.07 20.85
C SER A 59 -9.77 -12.38 19.53
N GLN A 60 -10.08 -11.07 19.56
CA GLN A 60 -10.29 -10.29 18.33
C GLN A 60 -9.01 -10.22 17.47
N MET A 61 -7.86 -9.95 18.11
CA MET A 61 -6.57 -9.87 17.43
C MET A 61 -6.13 -11.22 16.84
N ASP A 62 -6.35 -12.32 17.55
CA ASP A 62 -6.07 -13.67 17.07
C ASP A 62 -6.99 -14.07 15.90
N THR A 63 -8.26 -13.67 15.96
CA THR A 63 -9.24 -13.96 14.90
C THR A 63 -8.87 -13.26 13.60
N LEU A 64 -8.46 -11.98 13.65
CA LEU A 64 -7.98 -11.25 12.48
C LEU A 64 -6.77 -11.93 11.85
N ARG A 65 -5.83 -12.43 12.65
CA ARG A 65 -4.61 -13.09 12.15
C ARG A 65 -4.92 -14.42 11.48
N GLN A 66 -5.78 -15.23 12.09
CA GLN A 66 -6.24 -16.47 11.48
C GLN A 66 -6.96 -16.21 10.16
N PHE A 67 -7.82 -15.18 10.10
CA PHE A 67 -8.51 -14.78 8.88
C PHE A 67 -7.51 -14.36 7.79
N LYS A 68 -6.52 -13.52 8.14
CA LYS A 68 -5.45 -13.11 7.23
C LYS A 68 -4.71 -14.34 6.68
N LEU A 69 -4.20 -15.21 7.56
CA LEU A 69 -3.44 -16.40 7.17
C LEU A 69 -4.24 -17.29 6.21
N SER A 70 -5.51 -17.56 6.56
CA SER A 70 -6.44 -18.35 5.73
C SER A 70 -6.63 -17.73 4.34
N ALA A 71 -6.95 -16.45 4.27
CA ALA A 71 -7.18 -15.75 3.01
C ALA A 71 -5.90 -15.67 2.15
N THR A 72 -4.75 -15.34 2.75
CA THR A 72 -3.47 -15.26 2.06
C THR A 72 -3.06 -16.61 1.46
N VAL A 73 -3.20 -17.71 2.20
CA VAL A 73 -2.88 -19.06 1.68
C VAL A 73 -3.82 -19.46 0.55
N LYS A 74 -5.11 -19.11 0.62
CA LYS A 74 -6.06 -19.35 -0.48
C LYS A 74 -5.70 -18.58 -1.74
N ILE A 75 -5.32 -17.31 -1.61
CA ILE A 75 -4.88 -16.48 -2.74
C ILE A 75 -3.61 -17.09 -3.37
N ALA A 76 -2.61 -17.44 -2.56
CA ALA A 76 -1.39 -18.11 -3.00
C ALA A 76 -1.67 -19.43 -3.72
N ALA A 77 -2.53 -20.26 -3.16
CA ALA A 77 -2.92 -21.53 -3.77
C ALA A 77 -3.61 -21.33 -5.13
N MET A 78 -4.44 -20.30 -5.28
CA MET A 78 -5.12 -20.02 -6.54
C MET A 78 -4.19 -19.40 -7.59
N GLU A 79 -3.23 -18.57 -7.19
CA GLU A 79 -2.17 -18.09 -8.07
C GLU A 79 -1.30 -19.26 -8.57
N LEU A 80 -0.85 -20.14 -7.68
CA LEU A 80 -0.05 -21.33 -8.01
C LEU A 80 -0.75 -22.35 -8.91
N LEU A 81 -2.08 -22.34 -8.93
CA LEU A 81 -2.91 -23.21 -9.78
C LEU A 81 -3.36 -22.53 -11.07
N ASP A 82 -2.77 -21.37 -11.39
CA ASP A 82 -3.10 -20.53 -12.55
C ASP A 82 -4.59 -20.18 -12.61
N LYS A 83 -5.23 -20.00 -11.44
CA LYS A 83 -6.65 -19.59 -11.30
C LYS A 83 -6.82 -18.11 -11.01
N LEU A 84 -5.77 -17.45 -10.53
CA LEU A 84 -5.69 -16.00 -10.45
C LEU A 84 -4.47 -15.54 -11.24
N SER A 85 -4.62 -14.48 -12.03
CA SER A 85 -3.47 -13.74 -12.53
C SER A 85 -2.77 -13.03 -11.38
N ILE A 86 -1.53 -12.59 -11.59
CA ILE A 86 -0.77 -11.81 -10.59
C ILE A 86 -1.52 -10.55 -10.17
N MET A 87 -2.24 -9.91 -11.10
CA MET A 87 -3.02 -8.70 -10.81
C MET A 87 -4.18 -9.04 -9.88
N GLN A 88 -4.91 -10.12 -10.17
CA GLN A 88 -6.01 -10.59 -9.32
C GLN A 88 -5.53 -11.05 -7.94
N ALA A 89 -4.34 -11.65 -7.86
CA ALA A 89 -3.73 -12.01 -6.59
C ALA A 89 -3.40 -10.76 -5.75
N SER A 90 -2.75 -9.75 -6.34
CA SER A 90 -2.48 -8.48 -5.66
C SER A 90 -3.74 -7.68 -5.32
N ASP A 91 -4.77 -7.71 -6.16
CA ASP A 91 -6.07 -7.12 -5.87
C ASP A 91 -6.69 -7.80 -4.63
N GLY A 92 -6.65 -9.14 -4.58
CA GLY A 92 -7.12 -9.92 -3.44
C GLY A 92 -6.34 -9.63 -2.14
N LEU A 93 -5.01 -9.53 -2.23
CA LEU A 93 -4.15 -9.18 -1.08
C LEU A 93 -4.41 -7.75 -0.61
N THR A 94 -4.65 -6.82 -1.53
CA THR A 94 -4.99 -5.43 -1.20
C THR A 94 -6.36 -5.34 -0.57
N ALA A 95 -7.37 -5.98 -1.13
CA ALA A 95 -8.71 -6.06 -0.56
C ALA A 95 -8.72 -6.70 0.84
N LEU A 96 -7.89 -7.71 1.07
CA LEU A 96 -7.69 -8.33 2.39
C LEU A 96 -7.11 -7.33 3.40
N ALA A 97 -6.07 -6.58 3.01
CA ALA A 97 -5.48 -5.57 3.87
C ALA A 97 -6.49 -4.48 4.24
N GLU A 98 -7.27 -3.99 3.27
CA GLU A 98 -8.33 -3.00 3.51
C GLU A 98 -9.41 -3.50 4.46
N THR A 99 -9.86 -4.74 4.28
CA THR A 99 -10.86 -5.39 5.14
C THR A 99 -10.38 -5.50 6.58
N ILE A 100 -9.10 -5.85 6.77
CA ILE A 100 -8.45 -5.92 8.08
C ILE A 100 -8.28 -4.53 8.69
N LEU A 101 -7.90 -3.53 7.91
CA LEU A 101 -7.76 -2.14 8.36
C LEU A 101 -9.09 -1.57 8.85
N GLU A 102 -10.19 -1.77 8.11
CA GLU A 102 -11.53 -1.34 8.49
C GLU A 102 -11.96 -1.99 9.81
N THR A 103 -11.76 -3.29 9.95
CA THR A 103 -12.14 -4.02 11.18
C THR A 103 -11.25 -3.63 12.37
N SER A 104 -9.96 -3.39 12.14
CA SER A 104 -9.03 -2.92 13.18
C SER A 104 -9.41 -1.53 13.69
N LEU A 105 -9.90 -0.68 12.78
CA LEU A 105 -10.41 0.63 13.09
C LEU A 105 -11.70 0.54 13.94
N ASP A 106 -12.61 -0.37 13.62
CA ASP A 106 -13.81 -0.62 14.44
C ASP A 106 -13.49 -1.09 15.85
N ILE A 107 -12.57 -2.06 15.98
CA ILE A 107 -12.12 -2.57 17.29
C ILE A 107 -11.49 -1.44 18.12
N ALA A 108 -10.58 -0.68 17.51
CA ALA A 108 -9.88 0.39 18.20
C ALA A 108 -10.81 1.55 18.59
N TRP A 109 -11.80 1.87 17.76
CA TRP A 109 -12.83 2.87 18.06
C TRP A 109 -13.70 2.42 19.23
N GLY A 110 -14.27 1.21 19.17
CA GLY A 110 -15.13 0.68 20.22
C GLY A 110 -14.44 0.60 21.58
N TYR A 111 -13.15 0.22 21.61
CA TYR A 111 -12.34 0.22 22.82
C TYR A 111 -12.22 1.62 23.45
N LEU A 112 -11.96 2.65 22.64
CA LEU A 112 -11.80 4.01 23.14
C LEU A 112 -13.13 4.64 23.52
N GLU A 113 -14.16 4.45 22.71
CA GLU A 113 -15.52 4.93 22.97
C GLU A 113 -16.04 4.41 24.30
N ASN A 114 -15.89 3.11 24.58
CA ASN A 114 -16.34 2.51 25.85
C ASN A 114 -15.68 3.14 27.08
N ARG A 115 -14.43 3.61 26.96
CA ARG A 115 -13.66 4.16 28.08
C ARG A 115 -13.81 5.68 28.22
N HIS A 116 -13.75 6.38 27.10
CA HIS A 116 -13.60 7.83 27.05
C HIS A 116 -14.85 8.54 26.51
N GLY A 117 -15.80 7.80 25.97
CA GLY A 117 -16.87 8.38 25.14
C GLY A 117 -16.35 8.78 23.77
N ARG A 118 -17.15 9.56 23.05
CA ARG A 118 -16.85 10.07 21.71
C ARG A 118 -16.24 11.46 21.78
N PRO A 119 -15.34 11.82 20.85
CA PRO A 119 -14.90 13.20 20.65
C PRO A 119 -16.08 14.14 20.40
N THR A 120 -16.03 15.40 20.84
CA THR A 120 -17.10 16.38 20.56
C THR A 120 -16.72 17.42 19.51
N ASP A 121 -17.71 17.97 18.81
CA ASP A 121 -17.55 19.09 17.88
C ASP A 121 -17.45 20.45 18.62
N GLU A 122 -17.43 21.54 17.85
CA GLU A 122 -17.39 22.93 18.35
C GLU A 122 -18.60 23.29 19.23
N SER A 123 -19.74 22.63 19.01
CA SER A 123 -20.97 22.82 19.79
C SER A 123 -21.04 21.91 21.02
N GLY A 124 -20.02 21.07 21.25
CA GLY A 124 -19.99 20.09 22.31
C GLY A 124 -20.82 18.83 22.01
N ASN A 125 -21.27 18.63 20.77
CA ASN A 125 -22.03 17.45 20.40
C ASN A 125 -21.09 16.27 20.06
N PRO A 126 -21.45 15.03 20.40
CA PRO A 126 -20.66 13.86 20.08
C PRO A 126 -20.48 13.67 18.56
N MET A 127 -19.23 13.52 18.13
CA MET A 127 -18.86 13.23 16.76
C MET A 127 -18.82 11.72 16.53
N HIS A 128 -19.30 11.31 15.35
CA HIS A 128 -19.17 9.94 14.85
C HIS A 128 -18.00 9.77 13.86
N SER A 129 -17.26 10.86 13.63
CA SER A 129 -16.19 10.85 12.65
C SER A 129 -15.01 10.04 13.19
N ARG A 130 -14.68 8.97 12.47
CA ARG A 130 -13.53 8.12 12.78
C ARG A 130 -12.27 8.74 12.13
N LEU A 131 -11.18 7.98 12.04
CA LEU A 131 -10.03 8.34 11.23
C LEU A 131 -10.29 7.99 9.76
N ALA A 132 -9.62 8.67 8.84
CA ALA A 132 -9.35 8.15 7.51
C ALA A 132 -7.95 7.54 7.47
N ILE A 133 -7.86 6.31 6.98
CA ILE A 133 -6.59 5.65 6.70
C ILE A 133 -6.29 5.84 5.21
N ILE A 134 -5.16 6.46 4.92
CA ILE A 134 -4.63 6.66 3.58
C ILE A 134 -3.47 5.69 3.38
N ALA A 135 -3.58 4.81 2.39
CA ALA A 135 -2.50 3.93 2.00
C ALA A 135 -1.66 4.57 0.90
N TYR A 136 -0.35 4.48 1.03
CA TYR A 136 0.66 4.86 0.05
C TYR A 136 1.32 3.61 -0.54
N GLY A 137 2.29 3.81 -1.44
CA GLY A 137 3.14 2.74 -1.96
C GLY A 137 2.35 1.60 -2.59
N LYS A 138 2.75 0.36 -2.30
CA LYS A 138 2.12 -0.84 -2.88
C LYS A 138 0.65 -1.00 -2.49
N ALA A 139 0.29 -0.68 -1.25
CA ALA A 139 -1.10 -0.74 -0.80
C ALA A 139 -1.96 0.28 -1.55
N GLY A 140 -1.46 1.52 -1.66
CA GLY A 140 -2.14 2.59 -2.38
C GLY A 140 -2.24 2.34 -3.89
N GLY A 141 -1.25 1.66 -4.48
CA GLY A 141 -1.22 1.27 -5.89
C GLY A 141 -1.86 -0.07 -6.24
N LEU A 142 -2.55 -0.78 -5.33
CA LEU A 142 -3.15 -2.11 -5.60
C LEU A 142 -2.14 -3.20 -6.00
N GLU A 143 -0.98 -3.18 -5.34
CA GLU A 143 0.19 -3.98 -5.73
C GLU A 143 0.78 -4.75 -4.54
N LEU A 144 -0.05 -5.11 -3.56
CA LEU A 144 0.44 -5.93 -2.46
C LEU A 144 0.91 -7.31 -2.95
N ALA A 145 1.98 -7.77 -2.31
CA ALA A 145 2.55 -9.11 -2.42
C ALA A 145 2.53 -9.76 -1.02
N TYR A 146 2.82 -11.05 -0.93
CA TYR A 146 2.62 -11.88 0.27
C TYR A 146 3.31 -11.38 1.55
N GLY A 147 4.44 -10.68 1.42
CA GLY A 147 5.15 -10.08 2.55
C GLY A 147 5.25 -8.56 2.50
N SER A 148 4.30 -7.89 1.84
CA SER A 148 4.29 -6.42 1.83
C SER A 148 3.95 -5.83 3.20
N ASP A 149 4.71 -4.80 3.57
CA ASP A 149 4.34 -3.85 4.61
C ASP A 149 3.21 -2.90 4.12
N LEU A 150 2.57 -2.21 5.06
CA LEU A 150 1.56 -1.20 4.77
C LEU A 150 2.09 0.21 5.05
N ASP A 151 2.26 1.02 4.00
CA ASP A 151 2.59 2.43 4.10
C ASP A 151 1.32 3.24 4.40
N LEU A 152 1.15 3.74 5.63
CA LEU A 152 -0.10 4.34 6.09
C LEU A 152 0.08 5.77 6.61
N VAL A 153 -0.93 6.61 6.35
CA VAL A 153 -1.10 7.94 6.96
C VAL A 153 -2.50 8.01 7.56
N PHE A 154 -2.60 8.51 8.79
CA PHE A 154 -3.88 8.68 9.49
C PHE A 154 -4.29 10.14 9.50
N LEU A 155 -5.52 10.40 9.05
CA LEU A 155 -6.13 11.72 9.00
C LEU A 155 -7.36 11.76 9.91
N CYS A 156 -7.51 12.85 10.66
CA CYS A 156 -8.68 13.13 11.50
C CYS A 156 -9.37 14.44 11.08
N PRO A 157 -10.57 14.74 11.63
CA PRO A 157 -11.26 16.00 11.38
C PRO A 157 -10.42 17.23 11.74
N SER A 158 -10.69 18.36 11.10
CA SER A 158 -10.00 19.63 11.36
C SER A 158 -10.17 20.13 12.80
N TYR A 159 -11.34 19.90 13.39
CA TYR A 159 -11.62 20.29 14.76
C TYR A 159 -11.24 19.20 15.76
N ILE A 160 -10.21 19.47 16.57
CA ILE A 160 -9.69 18.56 17.62
C ILE A 160 -9.50 19.26 18.98
N GLN A 161 -10.11 20.43 19.18
CA GLN A 161 -9.97 21.21 20.42
C GLN A 161 -11.01 20.84 21.50
N GLY A 162 -12.03 20.05 21.14
CA GLY A 162 -13.03 19.54 22.06
C GLY A 162 -12.50 18.48 23.04
N ASN A 163 -13.41 17.92 23.83
CA ASN A 163 -13.14 16.83 24.75
C ASN A 163 -14.12 15.69 24.52
N THR A 164 -13.78 14.49 24.97
CA THR A 164 -14.70 13.37 24.87
C THR A 164 -15.86 13.45 25.86
N ASP A 165 -16.99 12.83 25.55
CA ASP A 165 -18.25 12.93 26.32
C ASP A 165 -18.44 11.81 27.38
N GLY A 166 -17.45 10.94 27.59
CA GLY A 166 -17.56 9.79 28.47
C GLY A 166 -17.04 10.01 29.90
N ARG A 167 -17.00 8.92 30.68
CA ARG A 167 -16.66 8.96 32.12
C ARG A 167 -15.22 9.42 32.38
N SER A 168 -14.28 9.04 31.52
CA SER A 168 -12.87 9.45 31.59
C SER A 168 -12.59 10.43 30.45
N ILE A 169 -12.91 11.69 30.67
CA ILE A 169 -12.78 12.76 29.67
C ILE A 169 -11.30 12.94 29.28
N ILE A 170 -11.04 12.97 27.98
CA ILE A 170 -9.75 13.34 27.40
C ILE A 170 -9.97 14.34 26.25
N ASN A 171 -8.94 15.12 25.94
CA ASN A 171 -8.98 16.01 24.78
C ASN A 171 -9.07 15.22 23.46
N ASN A 172 -9.79 15.74 22.46
CA ASN A 172 -9.98 15.07 21.17
C ASN A 172 -8.65 14.73 20.47
N ASN A 173 -7.64 15.60 20.54
CA ASN A 173 -6.31 15.32 20.00
C ASN A 173 -5.71 14.06 20.63
N VAL A 174 -5.79 13.94 21.97
CA VAL A 174 -5.31 12.76 22.70
C VAL A 174 -6.10 11.52 22.31
N PHE A 175 -7.42 11.64 22.11
CA PHE A 175 -8.26 10.54 21.64
C PHE A 175 -7.79 10.02 20.27
N TYR A 176 -7.65 10.89 19.27
CA TYR A 176 -7.24 10.47 17.92
C TYR A 176 -5.81 9.91 17.88
N VAL A 177 -4.86 10.48 18.64
CA VAL A 177 -3.51 9.91 18.75
C VAL A 177 -3.55 8.51 19.35
N ARG A 178 -4.30 8.30 20.45
CA ARG A 178 -4.48 6.96 21.04
C ARG A 178 -5.19 6.00 20.09
N PHE A 179 -6.11 6.52 19.27
CA PHE A 179 -6.81 5.73 18.27
C PHE A 179 -5.85 5.20 17.20
N GLY A 180 -5.03 6.07 16.62
CA GLY A 180 -3.98 5.66 15.68
C GLY A 180 -2.98 4.67 16.30
N GLN A 181 -2.54 4.92 17.54
CA GLN A 181 -1.64 4.00 18.26
C GLN A 181 -2.28 2.62 18.48
N ARG A 182 -3.58 2.57 18.80
CA ARG A 182 -4.30 1.31 19.00
C ARG A 182 -4.44 0.52 17.69
N ILE A 183 -4.72 1.18 16.57
CA ILE A 183 -4.75 0.54 15.25
C ILE A 183 -3.38 -0.06 14.94
N ILE A 184 -2.30 0.69 15.11
CA ILE A 184 -0.92 0.17 14.91
C ILE A 184 -0.67 -1.03 15.82
N HIS A 185 -1.04 -0.96 17.09
CA HIS A 185 -0.88 -2.06 18.03
C HIS A 185 -1.63 -3.33 17.57
N ILE A 186 -2.86 -3.21 17.08
CA ILE A 186 -3.63 -4.34 16.54
C ILE A 186 -2.88 -4.97 15.35
N LEU A 187 -2.33 -4.15 14.47
CA LEU A 187 -1.62 -4.59 13.27
C LEU A 187 -0.29 -5.27 13.57
N THR A 188 0.53 -4.68 14.45
CA THR A 188 1.95 -5.02 14.59
C THR A 188 2.28 -5.93 15.77
N SER A 189 1.38 -6.08 16.75
CA SER A 189 1.66 -6.93 17.91
C SER A 189 1.84 -8.38 17.49
N PHE A 190 2.79 -9.08 18.12
CA PHE A 190 2.99 -10.49 17.87
C PHE A 190 2.05 -11.31 18.76
N THR A 191 1.26 -12.20 18.15
CA THR A 191 0.50 -13.24 18.88
C THR A 191 0.97 -14.61 18.43
N ARG A 192 0.34 -15.68 18.93
CA ARG A 192 0.63 -17.05 18.47
C ARG A 192 0.42 -17.28 16.97
N PHE A 193 -0.29 -16.37 16.28
CA PHE A 193 -0.50 -16.38 14.84
C PHE A 193 0.36 -15.33 14.10
N GLY A 194 1.39 -14.81 14.75
CA GLY A 194 2.30 -13.80 14.19
C GLY A 194 1.73 -12.37 14.26
N ILE A 195 2.11 -11.53 13.30
CA ILE A 195 1.60 -10.16 13.13
C ILE A 195 0.56 -10.10 12.01
N LEU A 196 -0.31 -9.08 12.00
CA LEU A 196 -1.15 -8.81 10.83
C LEU A 196 -0.31 -8.17 9.73
N TYR A 197 0.26 -7.00 9.97
CA TYR A 197 1.10 -6.30 9.00
C TYR A 197 2.12 -5.46 9.76
N SER A 198 3.32 -5.29 9.19
CA SER A 198 4.14 -4.14 9.55
C SER A 198 3.45 -2.88 9.05
N ALA A 199 3.51 -1.81 9.83
CA ALA A 199 2.97 -0.50 9.46
C ALA A 199 4.11 0.51 9.33
N ASP A 200 4.34 1.00 8.12
CA ASP A 200 5.27 2.10 7.86
C ASP A 200 4.51 3.42 7.86
N MET A 201 4.80 4.27 8.85
CA MET A 201 4.15 5.56 9.03
C MET A 201 5.02 6.73 8.53
N ARG A 202 6.12 6.47 7.82
CA ARG A 202 7.14 7.50 7.49
C ARG A 202 6.71 8.50 6.42
N LEU A 203 5.68 8.20 5.62
CA LEU A 203 5.16 9.10 4.58
C LEU A 203 4.16 10.14 5.09
N ARG A 204 3.88 10.17 6.40
CA ARG A 204 3.05 11.22 7.01
C ARG A 204 3.78 12.58 7.01
N PRO A 205 3.07 13.71 7.11
CA PRO A 205 3.68 15.05 7.19
C PRO A 205 4.82 15.11 8.21
N GLN A 206 5.97 15.68 7.82
CA GLN A 206 7.20 15.77 8.62
C GLN A 206 7.80 14.39 9.04
N GLY A 207 7.37 13.31 8.39
CA GLY A 207 7.86 11.96 8.59
C GLY A 207 7.83 11.50 10.05
N SER A 208 8.91 10.88 10.52
CA SER A 208 9.00 10.38 11.90
C SER A 208 8.89 11.46 12.99
N LYS A 209 9.16 12.73 12.63
CA LYS A 209 9.11 13.88 13.55
C LYS A 209 7.71 14.50 13.64
N GLY A 210 6.85 14.22 12.67
CA GLY A 210 5.48 14.72 12.65
C GLY A 210 4.52 13.93 13.54
N PRO A 211 3.33 14.49 13.82
CA PRO A 211 2.31 13.82 14.61
C PRO A 211 1.89 12.51 13.94
N LEU A 212 1.58 11.49 14.74
CA LEU A 212 1.12 10.20 14.22
C LEU A 212 -0.19 10.33 13.43
N VAL A 213 -1.08 11.21 13.89
CA VAL A 213 -2.36 11.53 13.26
C VAL A 213 -2.36 13.02 12.98
N ALA A 214 -2.57 13.39 11.72
CA ALA A 214 -2.71 14.79 11.32
C ALA A 214 -4.18 15.12 11.10
N THR A 215 -4.57 16.39 11.32
CA THR A 215 -5.88 16.84 10.84
C THR A 215 -5.84 16.98 9.32
N ILE A 216 -6.98 16.78 8.65
CA ILE A 216 -7.06 16.95 7.19
C ILE A 216 -6.60 18.36 6.74
N GLY A 217 -6.99 19.41 7.47
CA GLY A 217 -6.54 20.78 7.17
C GLY A 217 -5.05 21.02 7.44
N ALA A 218 -4.42 20.33 8.41
CA ALA A 218 -2.98 20.42 8.61
C ALA A 218 -2.21 19.66 7.53
N PHE A 219 -2.73 18.51 7.08
CA PHE A 219 -2.19 17.75 5.96
C PHE A 219 -2.19 18.59 4.67
N GLU A 220 -3.33 19.23 4.34
CA GLU A 220 -3.45 20.12 3.18
C GLU A 220 -2.40 21.24 3.21
N ARG A 221 -2.36 22.02 4.30
CA ARG A 221 -1.40 23.13 4.42
C ARG A 221 0.05 22.69 4.28
N TYR A 222 0.41 21.55 4.89
CA TYR A 222 1.76 21.00 4.77
C TYR A 222 2.08 20.63 3.31
N GLN A 223 1.16 19.93 2.64
CA GLN A 223 1.36 19.51 1.26
C GLN A 223 1.48 20.70 0.29
N GLU A 224 0.79 21.80 0.56
CA GLU A 224 0.83 23.00 -0.28
C GLU A 224 2.10 23.84 -0.10
N SER A 225 2.60 23.92 1.15
CA SER A 225 3.57 24.94 1.56
C SER A 225 4.96 24.38 1.90
N GLU A 226 5.05 23.12 2.34
CA GLU A 226 6.28 22.55 2.90
C GLU A 226 6.74 21.27 2.18
N ALA A 227 5.81 20.52 1.56
CA ALA A 227 6.12 19.23 0.98
C ALA A 227 7.05 19.34 -0.24
N TRP A 228 7.98 18.39 -0.32
CA TRP A 228 8.92 18.27 -1.42
C TRP A 228 8.28 17.60 -2.64
N THR A 229 8.85 17.80 -3.82
CA THR A 229 8.40 17.16 -5.08
C THR A 229 8.24 15.64 -4.97
N TRP A 230 9.13 14.96 -4.23
CA TRP A 230 9.04 13.50 -4.04
C TRP A 230 7.85 13.08 -3.16
N GLU A 231 7.38 13.95 -2.25
CA GLU A 231 6.16 13.69 -1.46
C GLU A 231 4.92 13.78 -2.35
N HIS A 232 4.91 14.71 -3.30
CA HIS A 232 3.87 14.78 -4.33
C HIS A 232 3.91 13.57 -5.28
N GLN A 233 5.10 13.06 -5.61
CA GLN A 233 5.24 11.79 -6.35
C GLN A 233 4.62 10.63 -5.59
N ALA A 234 4.90 10.50 -4.29
CA ALA A 234 4.33 9.46 -3.45
C ALA A 234 2.79 9.60 -3.34
N LEU A 235 2.27 10.82 -3.32
CA LEU A 235 0.84 11.13 -3.22
C LEU A 235 0.03 10.65 -4.46
N ILE A 236 0.65 10.54 -5.63
CA ILE A 236 -0.01 9.97 -6.83
C ILE A 236 -0.46 8.55 -6.57
N ARG A 237 0.31 7.79 -5.79
CA ARG A 237 -0.01 6.40 -5.44
C ARG A 237 -0.78 6.29 -4.14
N ALA A 238 -1.23 7.40 -3.55
CA ALA A 238 -1.95 7.40 -2.29
C ALA A 238 -3.47 7.37 -2.48
N ARG A 239 -4.18 6.62 -1.65
CA ARG A 239 -5.65 6.60 -1.62
C ARG A 239 -6.23 6.29 -0.25
N PHE A 240 -7.45 6.75 -0.04
CA PHE A 240 -8.28 6.32 1.08
C PHE A 240 -8.56 4.81 0.99
N VAL A 241 -8.39 4.10 2.11
CA VAL A 241 -8.57 2.64 2.17
C VAL A 241 -9.57 2.18 3.24
N ALA A 242 -9.70 2.91 4.35
CA ALA A 242 -10.56 2.54 5.47
C ALA A 242 -10.92 3.74 6.34
N GLY A 243 -12.08 3.67 7.00
CA GLY A 243 -12.51 4.63 8.02
C GLY A 243 -13.61 5.60 7.60
N ASP A 244 -13.46 6.88 7.95
CA ASP A 244 -14.46 7.92 7.67
C ASP A 244 -14.46 8.33 6.19
N VAL A 245 -15.58 8.09 5.51
CA VAL A 245 -15.73 8.35 4.07
C VAL A 245 -15.69 9.85 3.76
N THR A 246 -16.27 10.71 4.60
CA THR A 246 -16.24 12.17 4.40
C THR A 246 -14.80 12.70 4.48
N LEU A 247 -13.99 12.19 5.41
CA LEU A 247 -12.56 12.50 5.45
C LEU A 247 -11.81 11.93 4.24
N GLY A 248 -12.17 10.75 3.76
CA GLY A 248 -11.64 10.17 2.52
C GLY A 248 -11.91 11.04 1.29
N GLU A 249 -13.13 11.56 1.15
CA GLU A 249 -13.52 12.49 0.09
C GLU A 249 -12.77 13.83 0.18
N ALA A 250 -12.58 14.35 1.40
CA ALA A 250 -11.78 15.53 1.64
C ALA A 250 -10.31 15.30 1.23
N PHE A 251 -9.72 14.16 1.61
CA PHE A 251 -8.38 13.76 1.16
C PHE A 251 -8.28 13.68 -0.37
N ASN A 252 -9.25 13.04 -1.03
CA ASN A 252 -9.26 12.93 -2.49
C ASN A 252 -9.30 14.30 -3.17
N THR A 253 -10.00 15.27 -2.57
CA THR A 253 -10.03 16.65 -3.04
C THR A 253 -8.67 17.33 -2.90
N VAL A 254 -8.04 17.23 -1.73
CA VAL A 254 -6.68 17.74 -1.49
C VAL A 254 -5.68 17.12 -2.47
N ARG A 255 -5.68 15.78 -2.59
CA ARG A 255 -4.82 15.03 -3.51
C ARG A 255 -4.97 15.51 -4.95
N ARG A 256 -6.21 15.65 -5.45
CA ARG A 256 -6.47 16.11 -6.81
C ARG A 256 -5.92 17.51 -7.05
N ASN A 257 -6.22 18.45 -6.16
CA ASN A 257 -5.76 19.84 -6.27
C ASN A 257 -4.22 19.93 -6.30
N LEU A 258 -3.55 19.11 -5.49
CA LEU A 258 -2.07 19.05 -5.47
C LEU A 258 -1.50 18.43 -6.75
N ILE A 259 -2.10 17.36 -7.26
CA ILE A 259 -1.65 16.70 -8.50
C ILE A 259 -1.84 17.64 -9.69
N GLU A 260 -3.01 18.29 -9.80
CA GLU A 260 -3.38 19.19 -10.90
C GLU A 260 -2.70 20.58 -10.85
N ARG A 261 -1.84 20.83 -9.85
CA ARG A 261 -1.07 22.08 -9.76
C ARG A 261 -0.12 22.22 -10.96
N GLU A 262 -0.09 23.41 -11.56
CA GLU A 262 0.90 23.74 -12.60
C GLU A 262 2.31 23.81 -12.00
N ARG A 263 3.29 23.26 -12.73
CA ARG A 263 4.68 23.14 -12.30
C ARG A 263 5.62 23.60 -13.41
N ASP A 264 6.78 24.12 -13.00
CA ASP A 264 7.91 24.25 -13.90
C ASP A 264 8.41 22.85 -14.27
N LEU A 265 8.35 22.52 -15.56
CA LEU A 265 8.65 21.17 -16.06
C LEU A 265 10.14 20.83 -15.99
N ASP A 266 11.01 21.82 -16.14
CA ASP A 266 12.46 21.63 -16.09
C ASP A 266 12.89 21.36 -14.64
N GLN A 267 12.36 22.16 -13.70
CA GLN A 267 12.61 21.93 -12.27
C GLN A 267 12.03 20.59 -11.80
N LEU A 268 10.80 20.25 -12.21
CA LEU A 268 10.17 18.98 -11.86
C LEU A 268 11.00 17.80 -12.36
N LEU A 269 11.46 17.84 -13.61
CA LEU A 269 12.29 16.77 -14.17
C LEU A 269 13.61 16.63 -13.40
N GLN A 270 14.27 17.75 -13.10
CA GLN A 270 15.51 17.75 -12.32
C GLN A 270 15.32 17.16 -10.92
N ASP A 271 14.24 17.54 -10.22
CA ASP A 271 13.92 17.04 -8.88
C ASP A 271 13.70 15.52 -8.89
N VAL A 272 12.90 15.02 -9.84
CA VAL A 272 12.57 13.60 -9.99
C VAL A 272 13.84 12.79 -10.27
N CYS A 273 14.66 13.22 -11.24
CA CYS A 273 15.91 12.52 -11.59
C CYS A 273 16.92 12.55 -10.44
N SER A 274 17.10 13.71 -9.79
CA SER A 274 18.00 13.88 -8.64
C SER A 274 17.59 12.99 -7.48
N MET A 275 16.30 12.95 -7.15
CA MET A 275 15.77 12.08 -6.09
C MET A 275 15.94 10.60 -6.46
N ARG A 276 15.66 10.23 -7.72
CA ARG A 276 15.81 8.85 -8.18
C ARG A 276 17.25 8.37 -8.05
N GLN A 277 18.21 9.21 -8.45
CA GLN A 277 19.62 8.90 -8.36
C GLN A 277 20.04 8.73 -6.89
N ARG A 278 19.64 9.65 -5.99
CA ARG A 278 19.91 9.50 -4.55
C ARG A 278 19.35 8.20 -3.99
N MET A 279 18.12 7.80 -4.36
CA MET A 279 17.56 6.52 -3.93
C MET A 279 18.37 5.34 -4.45
N ARG A 280 18.83 5.39 -5.70
CA ARG A 280 19.69 4.34 -6.29
C ARG A 280 21.00 4.23 -5.53
N ASP A 281 21.63 5.34 -5.18
CA ASP A 281 22.91 5.36 -4.47
C ASP A 281 22.84 4.77 -3.05
N HIS A 282 21.67 4.83 -2.40
CA HIS A 282 21.48 4.33 -1.02
C HIS A 282 20.82 2.95 -0.93
N LEU A 283 19.95 2.61 -1.89
CA LEU A 283 19.10 1.41 -1.84
C LEU A 283 19.36 0.42 -2.98
N GLY A 284 20.00 0.85 -4.07
CA GLY A 284 20.39 -0.05 -5.15
C GLY A 284 21.46 -1.03 -4.67
N THR A 285 21.63 -2.13 -5.40
CA THR A 285 22.62 -3.17 -5.06
C THR A 285 24.00 -2.52 -4.87
N PRO A 286 24.57 -2.52 -3.64
CA PRO A 286 25.92 -2.00 -3.44
C PRO A 286 26.91 -2.88 -4.22
N VAL A 287 27.95 -2.27 -4.79
CA VAL A 287 29.04 -3.02 -5.46
C VAL A 287 29.70 -4.06 -4.52
N ALA A 288 29.51 -3.93 -3.21
CA ALA A 288 29.91 -4.89 -2.18
C ALA A 288 28.72 -5.19 -1.24
N GLY A 289 28.07 -6.33 -1.48
CA GLY A 289 26.75 -6.67 -0.94
C GLY A 289 26.61 -6.81 0.58
N GLN A 290 25.42 -6.42 1.05
CA GLN A 290 24.63 -6.94 2.16
C GLN A 290 23.23 -6.34 1.99
N LEU A 291 22.17 -7.15 2.00
CA LEU A 291 20.83 -6.73 1.57
C LEU A 291 19.74 -7.31 2.50
N GLU A 292 18.71 -6.51 2.78
CA GLU A 292 17.62 -6.79 3.73
C GLU A 292 16.37 -7.31 3.02
N ASN A 293 15.88 -8.48 3.47
CA ASN A 293 14.55 -9.03 3.25
C ASN A 293 14.13 -9.47 1.82
N GLY A 294 13.27 -10.49 1.80
CA GLY A 294 13.04 -11.45 0.70
C GLY A 294 12.45 -10.95 -0.64
N SER A 295 12.49 -9.65 -0.94
CA SER A 295 12.13 -9.13 -2.27
C SER A 295 13.31 -8.68 -3.12
N GLU A 296 14.53 -8.60 -2.57
CA GLU A 296 15.58 -7.76 -3.17
C GLU A 296 16.71 -8.49 -3.88
N ILE A 297 16.68 -9.83 -3.96
CA ILE A 297 17.76 -10.57 -4.61
C ILE A 297 17.22 -11.79 -5.31
N LEU A 298 16.95 -11.67 -6.59
CA LEU A 298 16.94 -12.86 -7.44
C LEU A 298 18.39 -13.29 -7.79
N GLY A 299 19.32 -13.24 -6.84
CA GLY A 299 20.72 -13.67 -7.01
C GLY A 299 21.61 -12.88 -7.99
N LYS A 300 21.07 -12.00 -8.86
CA LYS A 300 21.84 -11.30 -9.91
C LYS A 300 21.66 -9.78 -9.99
N PHE A 301 20.51 -9.24 -9.57
CA PHE A 301 20.20 -7.81 -9.55
C PHE A 301 18.96 -7.53 -8.68
N ASP A 302 18.80 -6.29 -8.21
CA ASP A 302 17.61 -5.84 -7.49
C ASP A 302 16.52 -5.41 -8.48
N LEU A 303 15.36 -6.08 -8.42
CA LEU A 303 14.19 -5.81 -9.25
C LEU A 303 13.43 -4.53 -8.88
N LYS A 304 13.81 -3.89 -7.78
CA LYS A 304 13.15 -2.71 -7.27
C LYS A 304 13.99 -1.46 -7.51
N HIS A 305 15.21 -1.40 -7.01
CA HIS A 305 15.98 -0.15 -6.95
C HIS A 305 17.07 0.00 -8.01
N ASP A 306 17.48 -1.07 -8.71
CA ASP A 306 18.50 -0.95 -9.76
C ASP A 306 17.98 -0.17 -10.99
N THR A 307 18.89 0.12 -11.94
CA THR A 307 18.53 0.70 -13.23
C THR A 307 17.63 -0.27 -14.03
N GLY A 308 16.60 0.28 -14.67
CA GLY A 308 15.62 -0.47 -15.46
C GLY A 308 14.61 -1.27 -14.63
N ALA A 309 14.59 -1.07 -13.30
CA ALA A 309 13.77 -1.81 -12.36
C ALA A 309 12.38 -1.18 -12.14
N ILE A 310 11.57 -1.77 -11.25
CA ILE A 310 10.21 -1.31 -10.93
C ILE A 310 10.15 0.19 -10.61
N VAL A 311 11.08 0.68 -9.78
CA VAL A 311 11.05 2.08 -9.33
C VAL A 311 11.33 3.07 -10.47
N ASP A 312 12.07 2.67 -11.51
CA ASP A 312 12.25 3.53 -12.70
C ASP A 312 10.92 3.72 -13.44
N ILE A 313 10.11 2.66 -13.56
CA ILE A 313 8.78 2.71 -14.17
C ILE A 313 7.86 3.61 -13.34
N GLU A 314 7.82 3.40 -12.02
CA GLU A 314 7.00 4.21 -11.11
C GLU A 314 7.36 5.71 -11.20
N PHE A 315 8.66 6.04 -11.24
CA PHE A 315 9.12 7.42 -11.33
C PHE A 315 8.75 8.08 -12.67
N MET A 316 8.87 7.36 -13.80
CA MET A 316 8.44 7.87 -15.10
C MET A 316 6.94 8.16 -15.13
N VAL A 317 6.14 7.25 -14.57
CA VAL A 317 4.69 7.42 -14.48
C VAL A 317 4.32 8.59 -13.59
N GLN A 318 4.92 8.68 -12.40
CA GLN A 318 4.68 9.77 -11.46
C GLN A 318 5.07 11.13 -12.04
N TYR A 319 6.22 11.21 -12.72
CA TYR A 319 6.64 12.40 -13.45
C TYR A 319 5.61 12.79 -14.51
N GLY A 320 5.18 11.84 -15.35
CA GLY A 320 4.21 12.09 -16.41
C GLY A 320 2.90 12.66 -15.88
N VAL A 321 2.40 12.12 -14.76
CA VAL A 321 1.20 12.61 -14.08
C VAL A 321 1.41 14.03 -13.57
N LEU A 322 2.44 14.31 -12.76
CA LEU A 322 2.69 15.66 -12.22
C LEU A 322 2.97 16.70 -13.30
N ALA A 323 3.57 16.29 -14.42
CA ALA A 323 3.92 17.17 -15.53
C ALA A 323 2.70 17.62 -16.33
N ARG A 324 1.60 16.85 -16.35
CA ARG A 324 0.46 17.10 -17.25
C ARG A 324 -0.91 17.19 -16.62
N ALA A 325 -1.08 16.81 -15.36
CA ALA A 325 -2.40 16.81 -14.73
C ALA A 325 -3.08 18.19 -14.76
N SER A 326 -2.32 19.29 -14.68
CA SER A 326 -2.87 20.65 -14.81
C SER A 326 -3.54 20.96 -16.15
N ARG A 327 -3.21 20.21 -17.20
CA ARG A 327 -3.73 20.40 -18.58
C ARG A 327 -4.69 19.31 -19.02
N HIS A 328 -4.78 18.22 -18.25
CA HIS A 328 -5.62 17.06 -18.55
C HIS A 328 -6.37 16.67 -17.27
N GLY A 329 -7.51 17.34 -17.02
CA GLY A 329 -8.34 17.07 -15.85
C GLY A 329 -8.74 15.59 -15.79
N GLY A 330 -8.57 14.99 -14.62
CA GLY A 330 -8.78 13.56 -14.40
C GLY A 330 -7.53 12.68 -14.55
N LEU A 331 -6.41 13.18 -15.09
CA LEU A 331 -5.13 12.45 -15.04
C LEU A 331 -4.67 12.29 -13.58
N GLY A 332 -4.36 11.05 -13.18
CA GLY A 332 -4.12 10.72 -11.77
C GLY A 332 -5.40 10.37 -11.01
N SER A 333 -6.51 10.07 -11.70
CA SER A 333 -7.72 9.54 -11.07
C SER A 333 -7.48 8.15 -10.48
N TRP A 334 -6.65 7.35 -11.16
CA TRP A 334 -6.12 6.09 -10.66
C TRP A 334 -4.83 6.28 -9.85
N THR A 335 -4.40 5.22 -9.18
CA THR A 335 -3.22 5.23 -8.28
C THR A 335 -2.24 4.09 -8.56
N ASP A 336 -2.64 3.09 -9.35
CA ASP A 336 -1.81 1.97 -9.79
C ASP A 336 -1.11 2.29 -11.11
N VAL A 337 0.08 1.71 -11.28
CA VAL A 337 0.93 1.97 -12.44
C VAL A 337 0.26 1.61 -13.77
N MET A 338 -0.53 0.53 -13.82
CA MET A 338 -1.08 0.01 -15.07
C MET A 338 -2.09 1.00 -15.68
N ARG A 339 -3.10 1.41 -14.91
CA ARG A 339 -4.11 2.37 -15.39
C ARG A 339 -3.53 3.78 -15.57
N LEU A 340 -2.53 4.16 -14.78
CA LEU A 340 -1.82 5.42 -15.00
C LEU A 340 -1.05 5.40 -16.33
N LEU A 341 -0.44 4.27 -16.72
CA LEU A 341 0.18 4.14 -18.04
C LEU A 341 -0.85 4.31 -19.17
N ASP A 342 -2.04 3.72 -19.03
CA ASP A 342 -3.14 3.90 -20.00
C ASP A 342 -3.58 5.38 -20.08
N GLU A 343 -3.68 6.07 -18.95
CA GLU A 343 -3.97 7.52 -18.92
C GLU A 343 -2.86 8.34 -19.63
N LEU A 344 -1.59 8.00 -19.40
CA LEU A 344 -0.44 8.67 -20.04
C LEU A 344 -0.40 8.43 -21.57
N GLU A 345 -0.83 7.25 -22.03
CA GLU A 345 -1.01 6.98 -23.45
C GLU A 345 -2.11 7.87 -24.05
N SER A 346 -3.28 7.89 -23.40
CA SER A 346 -4.46 8.62 -23.89
C SER A 346 -4.25 10.13 -23.98
N THR A 347 -3.32 10.67 -23.18
CA THR A 347 -2.93 12.09 -23.19
C THR A 347 -1.82 12.41 -24.19
N GLY A 348 -1.27 11.40 -24.88
CA GLY A 348 -0.21 11.54 -25.87
C GLY A 348 1.18 11.78 -25.27
N LEU A 349 1.37 11.54 -23.97
CA LEU A 349 2.66 11.70 -23.30
C LEU A 349 3.62 10.57 -23.64
N MET A 350 3.10 9.35 -23.66
CA MET A 350 3.82 8.14 -24.02
C MET A 350 3.17 7.53 -25.26
N THR A 351 3.98 6.91 -26.12
CA THR A 351 3.47 6.15 -27.26
C THR A 351 2.92 4.81 -26.80
N GLU A 352 1.97 4.25 -27.54
CA GLU A 352 1.44 2.89 -27.34
C GLU A 352 2.57 1.86 -27.13
N SER A 353 3.59 1.89 -28.00
CA SER A 353 4.74 0.99 -27.91
C SER A 353 5.56 1.14 -26.63
N GLU A 354 5.69 2.36 -26.07
CA GLU A 354 6.38 2.56 -24.78
C GLU A 354 5.51 2.06 -23.63
N VAL A 355 4.21 2.31 -23.67
CA VAL A 355 3.27 1.88 -22.63
C VAL A 355 3.20 0.36 -22.58
N GLU A 356 3.03 -0.32 -23.71
CA GLU A 356 3.05 -1.79 -23.77
C GLU A 356 4.37 -2.38 -23.25
N ALA A 357 5.51 -1.76 -23.59
CA ALA A 357 6.82 -2.16 -23.11
C ALA A 357 6.92 -2.06 -21.58
N LEU A 358 6.54 -0.90 -21.02
CA LEU A 358 6.57 -0.66 -19.58
C LEU A 358 5.59 -1.57 -18.83
N GLN A 359 4.37 -1.77 -19.35
CA GLN A 359 3.38 -2.67 -18.76
C GLN A 359 3.88 -4.12 -18.71
N ARG A 360 4.45 -4.64 -19.81
CA ARG A 360 5.01 -6.01 -19.83
C ARG A 360 6.17 -6.18 -18.87
N ALA A 361 7.10 -5.21 -18.86
CA ALA A 361 8.24 -5.23 -17.93
C ALA A 361 7.76 -5.20 -16.47
N TYR A 362 6.83 -4.29 -16.17
CA TYR A 362 6.28 -4.09 -14.85
C TYR A 362 5.55 -5.34 -14.31
N LEU A 363 4.69 -5.96 -15.12
CA LEU A 363 4.02 -7.21 -14.78
C LEU A 363 5.02 -8.35 -14.57
N ALA A 364 6.06 -8.44 -15.41
CA ALA A 364 7.10 -9.46 -15.27
C ALA A 364 7.91 -9.30 -13.98
N PHE A 365 8.29 -8.07 -13.61
CA PHE A 365 8.98 -7.80 -12.36
C PHE A 365 8.12 -8.10 -11.13
N ARG A 366 6.83 -7.75 -11.17
CA ARG A 366 5.88 -8.10 -10.08
C ARG A 366 5.67 -9.60 -9.95
N ALA A 367 5.49 -10.30 -11.07
CA ALA A 367 5.39 -11.77 -11.08
C ALA A 367 6.63 -12.40 -10.44
N ALA A 368 7.81 -11.89 -10.78
CA ALA A 368 9.07 -12.35 -10.20
C ALA A 368 9.17 -12.13 -8.68
N VAL A 369 8.66 -11.00 -8.17
CA VAL A 369 8.54 -10.76 -6.72
C VAL A 369 7.58 -11.76 -6.07
N HIS A 370 6.43 -12.03 -6.68
CA HIS A 370 5.49 -13.05 -6.19
C HIS A 370 6.12 -14.45 -6.19
N HIS A 371 6.78 -14.83 -7.28
CA HIS A 371 7.50 -16.09 -7.42
C HIS A 371 8.56 -16.26 -6.34
N GLY A 372 9.34 -15.21 -6.05
CA GLY A 372 10.32 -15.22 -4.96
C GLY A 372 9.69 -15.55 -3.60
N TRP A 373 8.53 -14.96 -3.29
CA TRP A 373 7.78 -15.29 -2.07
C TRP A 373 7.24 -16.71 -2.07
N LEU A 374 6.74 -17.18 -3.21
CA LEU A 374 6.14 -18.51 -3.35
C LEU A 374 7.20 -19.62 -3.51
N GLY A 375 8.47 -19.27 -3.66
CA GLY A 375 9.58 -20.20 -3.88
C GLY A 375 9.59 -20.81 -5.29
N LEU A 376 9.10 -20.08 -6.28
CA LEU A 376 9.12 -20.47 -7.69
C LEU A 376 10.34 -19.91 -8.42
N ASP A 377 10.76 -20.62 -9.47
CA ASP A 377 11.82 -20.15 -10.35
C ASP A 377 11.40 -18.91 -11.14
N THR A 378 12.39 -18.09 -11.47
CA THR A 378 12.23 -16.86 -12.27
C THR A 378 13.14 -16.88 -13.49
N ASP A 379 12.61 -16.49 -14.64
CA ASP A 379 13.37 -16.36 -15.89
C ASP A 379 14.19 -15.06 -15.92
N PHE A 380 15.44 -15.17 -15.50
CA PHE A 380 16.39 -14.06 -15.42
C PHE A 380 16.73 -13.39 -16.74
N GLU A 381 16.85 -14.17 -17.81
CA GLU A 381 17.25 -13.64 -19.11
C GLU A 381 16.15 -12.75 -19.65
N ARG A 382 14.90 -13.20 -19.50
CA ARG A 382 13.72 -12.40 -19.84
C ARG A 382 13.63 -11.12 -19.02
N LEU A 383 13.86 -11.18 -17.71
CA LEU A 383 13.85 -9.97 -16.88
C LEU A 383 14.96 -8.99 -17.26
N GLN A 384 16.15 -9.48 -17.61
CA GLN A 384 17.25 -8.63 -18.05
C GLN A 384 16.92 -7.90 -19.36
N HIS A 385 16.21 -8.57 -20.29
CA HIS A 385 15.73 -7.93 -21.52
C HIS A 385 14.76 -6.77 -21.22
N TYR A 386 13.77 -7.01 -20.35
CA TYR A 386 12.84 -5.96 -19.93
C TYR A 386 13.55 -4.79 -19.24
N ARG A 387 14.57 -5.05 -18.41
CA ARG A 387 15.35 -3.97 -17.78
C ARG A 387 16.04 -3.07 -18.80
N GLN A 388 16.62 -3.65 -19.85
CA GLN A 388 17.26 -2.88 -20.92
C GLN A 388 16.23 -2.00 -21.66
N GLU A 389 15.04 -2.54 -21.88
CA GLU A 389 13.94 -1.80 -22.51
C GLU A 389 13.46 -0.63 -21.65
N VAL A 390 13.22 -0.86 -20.36
CA VAL A 390 12.85 0.19 -19.38
C VAL A 390 13.94 1.26 -19.31
N HIS A 391 15.20 0.87 -19.25
CA HIS A 391 16.31 1.83 -19.20
C HIS A 391 16.40 2.67 -20.47
N ARG A 392 16.18 2.08 -21.65
CA ARG A 392 16.12 2.84 -22.91
C ARG A 392 15.01 3.88 -22.89
N ILE A 393 13.82 3.54 -22.39
CA ILE A 393 12.69 4.47 -22.26
C ILE A 393 13.02 5.56 -21.25
N TRP A 394 13.63 5.20 -20.11
CA TRP A 394 14.12 6.16 -19.11
C TRP A 394 15.05 7.20 -19.75
N LEU A 395 16.06 6.79 -20.52
CA LEU A 395 16.98 7.71 -21.18
C LEU A 395 16.26 8.63 -22.19
N ALA A 396 15.30 8.10 -22.95
CA ALA A 396 14.55 8.88 -23.93
C ALA A 396 13.62 9.93 -23.29
N ARG A 397 13.08 9.65 -22.09
CA ARG A 397 12.06 10.49 -21.44
C ARG A 397 12.60 11.36 -20.32
N MET A 398 13.60 10.86 -19.59
CA MET A 398 14.13 11.47 -18.38
C MET A 398 15.57 11.99 -18.57
N GLY A 399 16.25 11.60 -19.65
CA GLY A 399 17.69 11.82 -19.87
C GLY A 399 18.14 13.28 -20.04
N ALA A 400 17.22 14.23 -20.20
CA ALA A 400 17.56 15.66 -20.12
C ALA A 400 17.92 16.10 -18.68
N GLY A 401 17.70 15.25 -17.66
CA GLY A 401 18.08 15.49 -16.26
C GLY A 401 19.45 14.93 -15.84
N ASP A 402 20.11 14.13 -16.69
CA ASP A 402 21.43 13.53 -16.40
C ASP A 402 22.58 14.51 -16.72
N TYR A 403 22.59 15.69 -16.10
CA TYR A 403 23.72 16.63 -16.16
C TYR A 403 24.86 16.23 -15.20
N LYS A 404 25.30 14.97 -15.27
CA LYS A 404 26.58 14.51 -14.71
C LYS A 404 27.19 13.45 -15.62
N ASN A 405 27.56 13.88 -16.82
CA ASN A 405 28.68 13.34 -17.59
C ASN A 405 29.19 14.44 -18.52
N ASN A 406 29.83 15.45 -17.92
CA ASN A 406 30.84 16.28 -18.55
C ASN A 406 31.90 16.63 -17.51
#